data_AF-A0AAU8VJX9-F1
#
_entry.id   AF-A0AAU8VJX9-F1
#
_cell.length_a   1.000
_cell.length_b   1.000
_cell.length_c   1.000
_cell.angle_alpha   90.00
_cell.angle_beta   90.00
_cell.angle_gamma   90.00
#
_symmetry.space_group_name_H-M   'P 1'
#
loop_
_entity.id
_entity.type
_entity.pdbx_description
1 polymer ?
#
loop_
_entity_poly.entity_id
_entity_poly.type
_entity_poly.pdbx_seq_one_letter_code
_entity_poly.pdbx_strand_id
1 'polypeptide(L)'
;MKDLIYLESKPNFLLHLQTSDYHFYCDIEESDENASVKMFYKTGKLISDNYFAYTELINLLTDRKDEIIFISKEMLYNMNQIEY
;
A
#
# COMPACT_ATOMS: atom_id res chain seq x y z
N MET A 1 -16.25 -9.82 -7.21
CA MET A 1 -15.31 -8.73 -6.87
C MET A 1 -15.56 -8.37 -5.42
N LYS A 2 -14.54 -8.46 -4.56
CA LYS A 2 -14.66 -7.96 -3.17
C LYS A 2 -14.51 -6.44 -3.23
N ASP A 3 -15.48 -5.74 -2.66
CA ASP A 3 -15.53 -4.29 -2.63
C ASP A 3 -14.28 -3.74 -1.92
N LEU A 4 -13.64 -2.75 -2.54
CA LEU A 4 -12.51 -2.02 -1.97
C LEU A 4 -13.02 -1.28 -0.73
N ILE A 5 -12.40 -1.52 0.42
CA ILE A 5 -12.73 -0.85 1.68
C ILE A 5 -12.11 0.55 1.62
N TYR A 6 -12.95 1.58 1.45
CA TYR A 6 -12.52 2.98 1.51
C TYR A 6 -12.33 3.40 2.98
N LEU A 7 -11.21 4.04 3.30
CA LEU A 7 -11.02 4.72 4.58
C LEU A 7 -11.48 6.17 4.43
N GLU A 8 -12.61 6.55 5.06
CA GLU A 8 -13.16 7.91 5.04
C GLU A 8 -12.36 8.90 5.91
N SER A 9 -11.10 9.18 5.59
CA SER A 9 -10.35 10.27 6.22
C SER A 9 -9.61 11.04 5.14
N LYS A 10 -9.99 12.27 4.78
CA LYS A 10 -9.18 13.13 3.88
C LYS A 10 -7.72 13.09 4.37
N PRO A 11 -6.73 12.61 3.60
CA PRO A 11 -6.69 12.26 2.16
C PRO A 11 -7.32 10.93 1.65
N ASN A 12 -7.58 10.79 0.34
CA ASN A 12 -8.22 9.61 -0.27
C ASN A 12 -7.28 8.37 -0.30
N PHE A 13 -7.10 7.73 0.85
CA PHE A 13 -6.31 6.51 0.98
C PHE A 13 -7.05 5.29 0.40
N LEU A 14 -6.50 4.70 -0.67
CA LEU A 14 -7.02 3.50 -1.31
C LEU A 14 -6.15 2.28 -1.00
N LEU A 15 -6.77 1.11 -0.91
CA LEU A 15 -6.04 -0.14 -0.70
C LEU A 15 -5.25 -0.50 -1.97
N HIS A 16 -3.92 -0.49 -1.87
CA HIS A 16 -3.05 -0.76 -3.03
C HIS A 16 -2.31 -2.09 -2.94
N LEU A 17 -2.06 -2.62 -1.74
CA LEU A 17 -1.36 -3.90 -1.55
C LEU A 17 -1.86 -4.64 -0.29
N GLN A 18 -1.93 -5.97 -0.36
CA GLN A 18 -2.19 -6.84 0.80
C GLN A 18 -1.23 -8.03 0.84
N THR A 19 -0.82 -8.39 2.05
CA THR A 19 -0.13 -9.65 2.37
C THR A 19 -1.02 -10.54 3.26
N SER A 20 -0.47 -11.65 3.76
CA SER A 20 -1.13 -12.47 4.78
C SER A 20 -1.51 -11.66 6.03
N ASP A 21 -0.65 -10.71 6.39
CA ASP A 21 -0.65 -10.03 7.69
C ASP A 21 -1.01 -8.54 7.62
N TYR A 22 -0.77 -7.90 6.47
CA TYR A 22 -0.80 -6.45 6.34
C TYR A 22 -1.67 -5.94 5.19
N HIS A 23 -2.23 -4.76 5.38
CA HIS A 23 -2.85 -3.94 4.34
C HIS A 23 -2.09 -2.64 4.19
N PHE A 24 -1.84 -2.25 2.95
CA PHE A 24 -1.22 -0.97 2.60
C PHE A 24 -2.21 -0.11 1.83
N TYR A 25 -2.50 1.04 2.40
CA TYR A 25 -3.31 2.06 1.79
C TYR A 25 -2.40 3.20 1.34
N CYS A 26 -2.53 3.62 0.08
CA CYS A 26 -1.76 4.74 -0.43
C CYS A 26 -2.69 5.90 -0.79
N ASP A 27 -2.24 7.12 -0.52
CA ASP A 27 -2.84 8.32 -1.03
C ASP A 27 -2.33 8.58 -2.45
N ILE A 28 -3.25 8.56 -3.40
CA ILE A 28 -2.97 8.74 -4.83
C ILE A 28 -2.92 10.22 -5.25
N GLU A 29 -3.34 11.14 -4.38
CA GLU A 29 -3.36 12.57 -4.67
C GLU A 29 -2.14 13.32 -4.14
N GLU A 30 -1.41 12.78 -3.15
CA GLU A 30 -0.22 13.41 -2.58
C GLU A 30 1.11 12.92 -3.18
N SER A 31 1.93 13.88 -3.61
CA SER A 31 3.28 13.68 -4.14
C SER A 31 4.36 13.54 -3.06
N ASP A 32 3.99 13.56 -1.78
CA ASP A 32 4.92 13.32 -0.67
C ASP A 32 4.95 11.83 -0.34
N GLU A 33 5.96 11.13 -0.86
CA GLU A 33 6.15 9.68 -0.76
C GLU A 33 6.21 9.16 0.69
N ASN A 34 6.48 10.02 1.67
CA ASN A 34 6.71 9.59 3.06
C ASN A 34 5.44 9.47 3.91
N ALA A 35 4.42 10.31 3.68
CA ALA A 35 3.16 10.31 4.43
C ALA A 35 1.99 9.71 3.64
N SER A 36 2.22 9.40 2.37
CA SER A 36 1.22 8.85 1.45
C SER A 36 0.99 7.36 1.62
N VAL A 37 1.65 6.66 2.55
CA VAL A 37 1.43 5.21 2.79
C VAL A 37 1.03 4.95 4.23
N LYS A 38 -0.10 4.25 4.41
CA LYS A 38 -0.57 3.74 5.69
C LYS A 38 -0.57 2.22 5.69
N MET A 39 0.12 1.65 6.66
CA MET A 39 0.22 0.23 6.90
C MET A 39 -0.63 -0.17 8.10
N PHE A 40 -1.50 -1.14 7.91
CA PHE A 40 -2.37 -1.70 8.95
C PHE A 40 -2.13 -3.20 9.06
N TYR A 41 -2.32 -3.74 10.25
CA TYR A 41 -2.59 -5.18 10.39
C TYR A 41 -3.91 -5.51 9.69
N LYS A 42 -4.07 -6.75 9.26
CA LYS A 42 -5.34 -7.27 8.72
C LYS A 42 -6.52 -7.15 9.70
N THR A 43 -6.23 -7.02 10.99
CA THR A 43 -7.20 -6.74 12.05
C THR A 43 -7.72 -5.29 12.05
N GLY A 44 -7.15 -4.41 11.22
CA GLY A 44 -7.52 -2.99 11.11
C GLY A 44 -6.73 -2.05 12.04
N LYS A 45 -5.79 -2.57 12.83
CA LYS A 45 -4.92 -1.75 13.69
C LYS A 45 -3.83 -1.07 12.85
N LEU A 46 -3.71 0.26 12.96
CA LEU A 46 -2.62 1.03 12.33
C LEU A 46 -1.26 0.59 12.91
N ILE A 47 -0.32 0.30 12.01
CA ILE A 47 1.07 -0.04 12.34
C ILE A 47 1.95 1.19 12.14
N SER A 48 1.84 1.82 10.98
CA SER A 48 2.65 2.97 10.59
C SER A 48 1.97 3.76 9.49
N ASP A 49 2.19 5.07 9.47
CA ASP A 49 1.69 6.05 8.49
C ASP A 49 2.78 7.03 8.06
N ASN A 50 4.03 6.55 8.03
CA ASN A 50 5.22 7.35 7.73
C ASN A 50 6.24 6.56 6.88
N TYR A 51 7.47 7.06 6.80
CA TYR A 51 8.60 6.43 6.09
C TYR A 51 8.75 4.91 6.28
N PHE A 52 8.45 4.38 7.46
CA PHE A 52 8.52 2.93 7.71
C PHE A 52 7.46 2.14 6.94
N ALA A 53 6.25 2.70 6.79
CA ALA A 53 5.19 2.08 5.99
C ALA A 53 5.57 2.07 4.50
N TYR A 54 6.14 3.18 4.02
CA TYR A 54 6.66 3.28 2.66
C TYR A 54 7.81 2.30 2.40
N THR A 55 8.79 2.22 3.29
CA THR A 55 9.95 1.33 3.13
C THR A 55 9.51 -0.14 3.09
N GLU A 56 8.59 -0.55 3.96
CA GLU A 56 8.06 -1.91 3.93
C GLU A 56 7.27 -2.19 2.63
N LEU A 57 6.50 -1.22 2.15
CA LEU A 57 5.83 -1.33 0.85
C LEU A 57 6.84 -1.56 -0.28
N ILE A 58 7.92 -0.77 -0.33
CA ILE A 58 8.97 -0.91 -1.36
C ILE A 58 9.70 -2.26 -1.24
N ASN A 59 10.03 -2.72 -0.03
CA ASN A 59 10.64 -4.02 0.20
C ASN A 59 9.76 -5.16 -0.33
N LEU A 60 8.43 -5.09 -0.13
CA LEU A 60 7.48 -6.06 -0.68
C LEU A 60 7.44 -6.01 -2.21
N LEU A 61 7.44 -4.81 -2.79
CA LEU A 61 7.39 -4.62 -4.24
C LEU A 61 8.69 -4.99 -4.97
N THR A 62 9.83 -5.09 -4.26
CA THR A 62 11.14 -5.36 -4.86
C THR A 62 11.63 -6.77 -4.54
N ASP A 63 11.79 -7.07 -3.25
CA ASP A 63 12.51 -8.27 -2.78
C ASP A 63 11.58 -9.39 -2.29
N ARG A 64 10.33 -9.07 -1.91
CA ARG A 64 9.39 -10.00 -1.24
C ARG A 64 8.04 -10.11 -1.96
N LYS A 65 8.07 -10.09 -3.29
CA LYS A 65 6.86 -10.08 -4.15
C LYS A 65 5.96 -11.31 -3.96
N ASP A 66 6.54 -12.44 -3.58
CA ASP A 66 5.84 -13.69 -3.30
C ASP A 66 4.91 -13.63 -2.08
N GLU A 67 5.10 -12.65 -1.20
CA GLU A 67 4.22 -12.39 -0.06
C GLU A 67 2.97 -11.58 -0.41
N ILE A 68 2.91 -11.04 -1.63
CA ILE A 68 1.80 -10.20 -2.11
C ILE A 68 0.62 -11.08 -2.54
N ILE A 69 -0.51 -10.95 -1.83
CA ILE A 69 -1.76 -11.66 -2.14
C ILE A 69 -2.67 -10.82 -3.03
N PHE A 70 -2.59 -9.49 -2.89
CA PHE A 70 -3.33 -8.56 -3.71
C PHE A 70 -2.47 -7.33 -4.01
N ILE A 71 -2.57 -6.87 -5.25
CA ILE A 71 -2.03 -5.60 -5.71
C ILE A 71 -3.08 -4.93 -6.60
N SER A 72 -3.31 -3.64 -6.38
CA SER A 72 -4.15 -2.81 -7.26
C SER A 72 -3.55 -2.68 -8.66
N LYS A 73 -4.36 -2.32 -9.65
CA LYS A 73 -3.88 -2.15 -11.04
C LYS A 73 -2.89 -0.99 -11.17
N GLU A 74 -3.16 0.09 -10.45
CA GLU A 74 -2.38 1.31 -10.40
C GLU A 74 -0.99 1.04 -9.81
N MET A 75 -0.95 0.34 -8.67
CA MET A 75 0.32 -0.04 -8.03
C MET A 75 1.10 -1.03 -8.91
N LEU A 76 0.42 -1.99 -9.54
CA LEU A 76 1.06 -2.92 -10.46
C LEU A 76 1.67 -2.20 -11.68
N TYR A 77 0.98 -1.20 -12.21
CA TYR A 77 1.51 -0.36 -13.29
C TYR A 77 2.78 0.37 -12.85
N ASN A 78 2.74 1.04 -11.69
CA ASN A 78 3.89 1.76 -11.13
C ASN A 78 5.07 0.83 -10.85
N MET A 79 4.82 -0.34 -10.26
CA MET A 79 5.84 -1.35 -9.99
C MET A 79 6.58 -1.77 -11.27
N ASN A 80 5.85 -1.96 -12.37
CA ASN A 80 6.45 -2.32 -13.66
C ASN A 80 7.25 -1.17 -14.31
N GLN A 81 7.09 0.08 -13.85
CA GLN A 81 7.94 1.20 -14.30
C GLN A 81 9.27 1.26 -13.52
N ILE A 82 9.36 0.64 -12.34
CA ILE A 82 10.59 0.65 -11.51
C ILE A 82 11.66 -0.30 -12.10
N GLU A 83 11.26 -1.29 -12.88
CA GLU A 83 12.17 -2.29 -13.47
C GLU A 83 12.80 -1.89 -14.82
N TYR A 84 12.63 -0.64 -15.27
CA TYR A 84 13.17 -0.11 -16.54
C TYR A 84 14.23 0.98 -16.38
#